data_AF-A0A9E2ZK56-F1
#
_entry.id   AF-A0A9E2ZK56-F1
#
_cell.length_a   1.000
_cell.length_b   1.000
_cell.length_c   1.000
_cell.angle_alpha   90.00
_cell.angle_beta   90.00
_cell.angle_gamma   90.00
#
_symmetry.space_group_name_H-M   'P 1'
#
loop_
_entity.id
_entity.type
_entity.pdbx_description
1 polymer ?
#
loop_
_entity_poly.entity_id
_entity_poly.type
_entity_poly.pdbx_seq_one_letter_code
_entity_poly.pdbx_strand_id
1 'polypeptide(L)'
;MLVALIAAGAASAVTYAVTRGSGGGHQAGGSQPSASVYSAQQVADAKAAVCQAADVSSRGRGGIGGIRDNGNLNIELMLRSLNSAVAVEHALSLNPATPPNVADAARAYVDSTLKLTSAGAGNVPIDQLVAINQDANNRTYHLLDVCGIPH
;
A
#
# COMPACT_ATOMS: atom_id res chain seq x y z
N MET A 1 -25.79 14.97 16.43
CA MET A 1 -25.60 16.40 16.11
C MET A 1 -24.74 16.98 17.22
N LEU A 2 -23.69 17.75 16.88
CA LEU A 2 -22.54 18.13 17.73
C LEU A 2 -21.66 16.95 18.24
N VAL A 3 -20.35 17.11 18.48
CA VAL A 3 -19.30 17.94 17.85
C VAL A 3 -17.94 17.42 18.34
N ALA A 4 -16.90 17.44 17.49
CA ALA A 4 -15.50 17.51 17.93
C ALA A 4 -14.62 18.01 16.76
N LEU A 5 -14.45 19.32 16.66
CA LEU A 5 -13.41 19.92 15.83
C LEU A 5 -12.09 19.85 16.60
N ILE A 6 -11.01 19.41 15.95
CA ILE A 6 -9.65 19.72 16.41
C ILE A 6 -8.90 20.37 15.24
N ALA A 7 -8.59 21.65 15.43
CA ALA A 7 -7.72 22.43 14.57
C ALA A 7 -6.43 22.79 15.33
N ALA A 8 -5.46 23.34 14.60
CA ALA A 8 -4.12 23.73 15.03
C ALA A 8 -3.10 22.58 15.18
N GLY A 9 -1.81 22.80 14.92
CA GLY A 9 -1.14 24.11 14.75
C GLY A 9 -0.22 24.20 13.53
N ALA A 10 -0.18 25.40 12.94
CA ALA A 10 1.03 25.87 12.27
C ALA A 10 2.03 26.26 13.36
N ALA A 11 3.27 25.76 13.29
CA ALA A 11 4.35 26.15 14.19
C ALA A 11 5.15 27.29 13.55
N SER A 12 5.02 28.50 14.10
CA SER A 12 5.81 29.68 13.72
C SER A 12 7.16 29.74 14.45
N ALA A 13 8.11 30.48 13.86
CA ALA A 13 9.52 30.48 14.27
C ALA A 13 9.84 31.35 15.51
N VAL A 14 10.79 30.87 16.34
CA VAL A 14 11.41 31.50 17.53
C VAL A 14 12.79 30.83 17.72
N THR A 15 13.94 31.47 17.97
CA THR A 15 14.37 32.90 17.93
C THR A 15 15.91 32.98 17.75
N TYR A 16 16.45 34.12 17.32
CA TYR A 16 17.90 34.39 17.23
C TYR A 16 18.64 34.30 18.57
N ALA A 17 19.84 33.71 18.57
CA ALA A 17 20.85 33.88 19.62
C ALA A 17 22.06 34.66 19.07
N VAL A 18 22.11 35.98 19.32
CA VAL A 18 23.31 36.79 19.08
C VAL A 18 24.25 36.66 20.28
N THR A 19 25.13 35.66 20.26
CA THR A 19 26.27 35.61 21.19
C THR A 19 27.42 36.42 20.61
N ARG A 20 27.57 37.66 21.07
CA ARG A 20 28.74 38.50 20.75
C ARG A 20 29.94 38.02 21.59
N GLY A 21 30.64 36.99 21.10
CA GLY A 21 31.82 36.41 21.77
C GLY A 21 32.83 35.89 20.75
N SER A 22 34.00 36.51 20.69
CA SER A 22 35.07 36.16 19.75
C SER A 22 35.73 34.82 20.13
N GLY A 23 35.69 33.84 19.23
CA GLY A 23 36.38 32.56 19.41
C GLY A 23 36.02 31.56 18.31
N GLY A 24 36.90 31.42 17.31
CA GLY A 24 36.68 30.50 16.20
C GLY A 24 36.78 29.04 16.63
N GLY A 25 35.66 28.32 16.58
CA GLY A 25 35.59 26.87 16.77
C GLY A 25 34.46 26.30 15.93
N HIS A 26 34.80 25.51 14.90
CA HIS A 26 33.81 24.86 14.05
C HIS A 26 33.08 23.79 14.88
N GLN A 27 31.80 24.03 15.22
CA GLN A 27 31.00 23.01 15.88
C GLN A 27 30.77 21.83 14.94
N ALA A 28 31.12 20.63 15.41
CA ALA A 28 30.81 19.40 14.70
C ALA A 28 29.28 19.28 14.58
N GLY A 29 28.77 19.23 13.36
CA GLY A 29 27.35 19.04 13.09
C GLY A 29 26.92 17.64 13.48
N GLY A 30 26.49 17.46 14.73
CA GLY A 30 25.81 16.25 15.17
C GLY A 30 24.53 16.08 14.36
N SER A 31 24.50 15.08 13.48
CA SER A 31 23.31 14.74 12.71
C SER A 31 22.22 14.22 13.65
N GLN A 32 21.37 15.11 14.15
CA GLN A 32 20.15 14.72 14.84
C GLN A 32 19.34 13.80 13.91
N PRO A 33 18.94 12.60 14.35
CA PRO A 33 18.04 11.76 13.58
C PRO A 33 16.78 12.55 13.25
N SER A 34 16.40 12.59 11.98
CA SER A 34 15.11 13.15 11.56
C SER A 34 14.01 12.36 12.27
N ALA A 35 13.30 13.01 13.18
CA ALA A 35 12.20 12.37 13.90
C ALA A 35 11.18 11.81 12.89
N SER A 36 10.78 10.55 13.09
CA SER A 36 9.73 9.94 12.27
C SER A 36 8.47 10.80 12.35
N VAL A 37 7.90 11.15 11.19
CA VAL A 37 6.65 11.93 11.08
C VAL A 37 5.47 11.19 11.75
N TYR A 38 5.57 9.86 11.85
CA TYR A 38 4.57 8.98 12.47
C TYR A 38 5.15 8.25 13.67
N SER A 39 4.32 8.04 14.69
CA SER A 39 4.66 7.20 15.84
C SER A 39 4.70 5.72 15.44
N ALA A 40 5.41 4.89 16.23
CA ALA A 40 5.45 3.45 16.00
C ALA A 40 4.04 2.81 15.99
N GLN A 41 3.12 3.32 16.80
CA GLN A 41 1.73 2.84 16.82
C GLN A 41 0.99 3.20 15.52
N GLN A 42 1.12 4.44 15.04
CA GLN A 42 0.51 4.86 13.77
C GLN A 42 0.99 4.01 12.58
N VAL A 43 2.28 3.65 12.57
CA VAL A 43 2.87 2.76 11.56
C VAL A 43 2.33 1.33 11.68
N ALA A 44 2.15 0.82 12.91
CA ALA A 44 1.57 -0.50 13.16
C ALA A 44 0.08 -0.57 12.76
N ASP A 45 -0.71 0.43 13.13
CA ASP A 45 -2.13 0.53 12.79
C ASP A 45 -2.33 0.65 11.27
N ALA A 46 -1.51 1.48 10.61
CA ALA A 46 -1.51 1.61 9.15
C ALA A 46 -1.16 0.31 8.43
N LYS A 47 -0.13 -0.41 8.92
CA LYS A 47 0.18 -1.76 8.41
C LYS A 47 -1.02 -2.70 8.59
N ALA A 48 -1.62 -2.72 9.78
CA ALA A 48 -2.74 -3.61 10.09
C ALA A 48 -3.93 -3.35 9.17
N ALA A 49 -4.29 -2.08 8.92
CA ALA A 49 -5.40 -1.72 8.03
C ALA A 49 -5.19 -2.19 6.58
N VAL A 50 -4.00 -1.96 6.00
CA VAL A 50 -3.69 -2.42 4.63
C VAL A 50 -3.62 -3.94 4.54
N CYS A 51 -3.01 -4.61 5.53
CA CYS A 51 -2.92 -6.06 5.56
C CYS A 51 -4.29 -6.73 5.81
N GLN A 52 -5.19 -6.12 6.58
CA GLN A 52 -6.56 -6.59 6.74
C GLN A 52 -7.35 -6.53 5.42
N ALA A 53 -7.18 -5.45 4.63
CA ALA A 53 -7.77 -5.35 3.31
C ALA A 53 -7.24 -6.42 2.34
N ALA A 54 -5.94 -6.74 2.42
CA ALA A 54 -5.30 -7.80 1.64
C ALA A 54 -5.80 -9.21 2.04
N ASP A 55 -5.86 -9.51 3.33
CA ASP A 55 -6.40 -10.77 3.87
C ASP A 55 -7.84 -11.01 3.36
N VAL A 56 -8.75 -10.08 3.64
CA VAL A 56 -10.16 -10.17 3.20
C VAL A 56 -10.27 -10.32 1.67
N SER A 57 -9.39 -9.67 0.90
CA SER A 57 -9.31 -9.77 -0.56
C SER A 57 -8.75 -11.09 -1.11
N SER A 58 -7.97 -11.81 -0.31
CA SER A 58 -7.35 -13.09 -0.67
C SER A 58 -8.26 -14.29 -0.38
N ARG A 59 -9.15 -14.17 0.61
CA ARG A 59 -10.05 -15.24 1.07
C ARG A 59 -10.93 -15.75 -0.07
N GLY A 60 -11.02 -17.07 -0.17
CA GLY A 60 -11.85 -17.74 -1.18
C GLY A 60 -11.37 -17.53 -2.62
N ARG A 61 -10.10 -17.16 -2.86
CA ARG A 61 -9.48 -17.22 -4.21
C ARG A 61 -9.10 -18.64 -4.63
N GLY A 62 -8.90 -19.56 -3.69
CA GLY A 62 -8.59 -20.97 -3.97
C GLY A 62 -9.72 -21.64 -4.78
N GLY A 63 -9.37 -22.24 -5.92
CA GLY A 63 -10.27 -23.08 -6.71
C GLY A 63 -11.15 -22.38 -7.76
N ILE A 64 -11.04 -21.06 -7.98
CA ILE A 64 -11.93 -20.31 -8.90
C ILE A 64 -11.41 -20.28 -10.37
N GLY A 65 -10.25 -20.89 -10.64
CA GLY A 65 -9.64 -20.88 -11.98
C GLY A 65 -8.98 -19.54 -12.35
N GLY A 66 -8.75 -19.32 -13.64
CA GLY A 66 -8.14 -18.10 -14.15
C GLY A 66 -9.15 -17.00 -14.48
N ILE A 67 -8.65 -15.80 -14.81
CA ILE A 67 -9.49 -14.67 -15.29
C ILE A 67 -10.32 -15.03 -16.53
N ARG A 68 -9.90 -16.07 -17.27
CA ARG A 68 -10.73 -16.79 -18.24
C ARG A 68 -10.92 -18.24 -17.81
N ASP A 69 -12.13 -18.73 -18.00
CA ASP A 69 -12.48 -20.14 -17.90
C ASP A 69 -13.06 -20.62 -19.24
N ASN A 70 -12.57 -21.75 -19.75
CA ASN A 70 -12.99 -22.33 -21.03
C ASN A 70 -13.04 -21.32 -22.22
N GLY A 71 -12.11 -20.35 -22.23
CA GLY A 71 -12.03 -19.28 -23.23
C GLY A 71 -12.94 -18.07 -22.99
N ASN A 72 -13.92 -18.19 -22.09
CA ASN A 72 -14.82 -17.11 -21.71
C ASN A 72 -14.26 -16.28 -20.54
N LEU A 73 -14.66 -15.02 -20.42
CA LEU A 73 -14.31 -14.17 -19.28
C LEU A 73 -15.00 -14.68 -18.00
N ASN A 74 -14.23 -14.94 -16.95
CA ASN A 74 -14.78 -15.21 -15.62
C ASN A 74 -15.19 -13.89 -14.96
N ILE A 75 -16.43 -13.45 -15.21
CA ILE A 75 -16.95 -12.15 -14.77
C ILE A 75 -16.95 -12.04 -13.23
N GLU A 76 -17.29 -13.12 -12.52
CA GLU A 76 -17.30 -13.12 -11.04
C GLU A 76 -15.90 -12.91 -10.47
N LEU A 77 -14.90 -13.62 -11.01
CA LEU A 77 -13.50 -13.43 -10.63
C LEU A 77 -12.98 -12.05 -11.01
N MET A 78 -13.37 -11.51 -12.17
CA MET A 78 -13.00 -10.15 -12.59
C MET A 78 -13.56 -9.10 -11.63
N LEU A 79 -14.86 -9.15 -11.32
CA LEU A 79 -15.51 -8.21 -10.39
C LEU A 79 -14.94 -8.33 -8.97
N ARG A 80 -14.69 -9.55 -8.49
CA ARG A 80 -14.02 -9.78 -7.20
C ARG A 80 -12.62 -9.16 -7.19
N SER A 81 -11.85 -9.38 -8.26
CA SER A 81 -10.49 -8.83 -8.41
C SER A 81 -10.48 -7.31 -8.41
N LEU A 82 -11.40 -6.66 -9.13
CA LEU A 82 -11.56 -5.20 -9.12
C LEU A 82 -11.93 -4.67 -7.73
N ASN A 83 -12.89 -5.29 -7.05
CA ASN A 83 -13.28 -4.91 -5.69
C ASN A 83 -12.09 -5.05 -4.71
N SER A 84 -11.35 -6.15 -4.79
CA SER A 84 -10.14 -6.35 -4.00
C SER A 84 -9.04 -5.30 -4.26
N ALA A 85 -8.81 -4.92 -5.53
CA ALA A 85 -7.86 -3.88 -5.87
C ALA A 85 -8.28 -2.53 -5.25
N VAL A 86 -9.54 -2.13 -5.43
CA VAL A 86 -10.12 -0.90 -4.86
C VAL A 86 -10.05 -0.92 -3.32
N ALA A 87 -10.31 -2.05 -2.67
CA ALA A 87 -10.23 -2.17 -1.21
C ALA A 87 -8.81 -1.95 -0.69
N VAL A 88 -7.80 -2.54 -1.34
CA VAL A 88 -6.38 -2.37 -0.96
C VAL A 88 -5.87 -0.97 -1.29
N GLU A 89 -6.24 -0.41 -2.45
CA GLU A 89 -5.92 0.99 -2.82
C GLU A 89 -6.54 1.99 -1.84
N HIS A 90 -7.81 1.79 -1.48
CA HIS A 90 -8.50 2.65 -0.52
C HIS A 90 -7.85 2.55 0.87
N ALA A 91 -7.56 1.34 1.35
CA ALA A 91 -6.84 1.15 2.60
C ALA A 91 -5.47 1.85 2.58
N LEU A 92 -4.71 1.75 1.49
CA LEU A 92 -3.42 2.42 1.34
C LEU A 92 -3.55 3.95 1.36
N SER A 93 -4.51 4.52 0.61
CA SER A 93 -4.73 5.97 0.55
C SER A 93 -5.13 6.60 1.89
N LEU A 94 -5.88 5.86 2.72
CA LEU A 94 -6.26 6.30 4.07
C LEU A 94 -5.13 6.20 5.11
N ASN A 95 -4.08 5.41 4.84
CA ASN A 95 -3.05 5.04 5.81
C ASN A 95 -1.64 5.49 5.36
N PRO A 96 -1.34 6.81 5.38
CA PRO A 96 -0.06 7.34 4.90
C PRO A 96 1.15 6.92 5.76
N ALA A 97 0.93 6.41 6.97
CA ALA A 97 1.96 5.83 7.83
C ALA A 97 2.33 4.36 7.47
N THR A 98 1.76 3.79 6.40
CA THR A 98 2.03 2.40 5.98
C THR A 98 3.53 2.20 5.71
N PRO A 99 4.16 1.15 6.27
CA PRO A 99 5.56 0.82 5.99
C PRO A 99 5.86 0.73 4.48
N PRO A 100 6.99 1.26 3.98
CA PRO A 100 7.29 1.30 2.55
C PRO A 100 7.17 -0.06 1.85
N ASN A 101 7.68 -1.13 2.46
CA ASN A 101 7.60 -2.48 1.89
C ASN A 101 6.16 -3.00 1.74
N VAL A 102 5.25 -2.62 2.63
CA VAL A 102 3.82 -2.97 2.56
C VAL A 102 3.12 -2.08 1.52
N ALA A 103 3.45 -0.79 1.47
CA ALA A 103 2.92 0.15 0.48
C ALA A 103 3.32 -0.22 -0.96
N ASP A 104 4.57 -0.63 -1.18
CA ASP A 104 5.07 -1.07 -2.49
C ASP A 104 4.44 -2.39 -2.92
N ALA A 105 4.32 -3.36 -2.01
CA ALA A 105 3.62 -4.62 -2.28
C ALA A 105 2.13 -4.39 -2.61
N ALA A 106 1.46 -3.50 -1.87
CA ALA A 106 0.06 -3.15 -2.10
C ALA A 106 -0.15 -2.47 -3.46
N ARG A 107 0.72 -1.51 -3.85
CA ARG A 107 0.70 -0.90 -5.19
C ARG A 107 0.90 -1.93 -6.29
N ALA A 108 1.94 -2.77 -6.18
CA ALA A 108 2.21 -3.80 -7.18
C ALA A 108 1.07 -4.82 -7.32
N TYR A 109 0.38 -5.15 -6.22
CA TYR A 109 -0.83 -5.96 -6.22
C TYR A 109 -1.99 -5.28 -6.96
N VAL A 110 -2.26 -4.01 -6.67
CA VAL A 110 -3.31 -3.22 -7.36
C VAL A 110 -3.02 -3.15 -8.86
N ASP A 111 -1.83 -2.71 -9.25
CA ASP A 111 -1.43 -2.55 -10.66
C ASP A 111 -1.53 -3.86 -11.45
N SER A 112 -1.00 -4.96 -10.91
CA SER A 112 -1.06 -6.28 -11.55
C SER A 112 -2.48 -6.84 -11.62
N THR A 113 -3.32 -6.56 -10.62
CA THR A 113 -4.73 -6.96 -10.62
C THR A 113 -5.52 -6.19 -11.69
N LEU A 114 -5.35 -4.86 -11.78
CA LEU A 114 -5.97 -4.02 -12.82
C LEU A 114 -5.50 -4.41 -14.22
N LYS A 115 -4.22 -4.75 -14.38
CA LYS A 115 -3.64 -5.29 -15.61
C LYS A 115 -4.26 -6.64 -15.99
N LEU A 116 -4.42 -7.56 -15.04
CA LEU A 116 -5.04 -8.87 -15.27
C LEU A 116 -6.51 -8.74 -15.68
N THR A 117 -7.29 -7.89 -15.01
CA THR A 117 -8.71 -7.69 -15.33
C THR A 117 -8.89 -7.02 -16.69
N SER A 118 -8.05 -6.03 -17.02
CA SER A 118 -8.03 -5.38 -18.34
C SER A 118 -7.65 -6.37 -19.45
N ALA A 119 -6.64 -7.22 -19.20
CA ALA A 119 -6.22 -8.28 -20.12
C ALA A 119 -7.31 -9.36 -20.30
N GLY A 120 -7.98 -9.79 -19.24
CA GLY A 120 -9.07 -10.75 -19.34
C GLY A 120 -10.24 -10.27 -20.19
N ALA A 121 -10.58 -8.97 -20.09
CA ALA A 121 -11.64 -8.32 -20.86
C ALA A 121 -11.26 -8.03 -22.32
N GLY A 122 -9.97 -7.85 -22.64
CA GLY A 122 -9.47 -7.57 -23.99
C GLY A 122 -9.03 -8.82 -24.77
N ASN A 123 -8.93 -8.74 -26.10
CA ASN A 123 -8.51 -9.87 -26.94
C ASN A 123 -6.98 -10.08 -26.99
N VAL A 124 -6.33 -10.19 -25.82
CA VAL A 124 -4.91 -10.60 -25.76
C VAL A 124 -4.72 -12.10 -26.02
N PRO A 125 -3.58 -12.51 -26.61
CA PRO A 125 -3.15 -13.90 -26.74
C PRO A 125 -3.15 -14.66 -25.41
N ILE A 126 -3.41 -15.97 -25.47
CA ILE A 126 -3.55 -16.82 -24.28
C ILE A 126 -2.22 -16.98 -23.53
N ASP A 127 -1.10 -17.10 -24.23
CA ASP A 127 0.25 -17.12 -23.66
C ASP A 127 0.55 -15.84 -22.89
N GLN A 128 0.21 -14.68 -23.45
CA GLN A 128 0.35 -13.39 -22.77
C GLN A 128 -0.57 -13.30 -21.54
N LEU A 129 -1.81 -13.80 -21.63
CA LEU A 129 -2.76 -13.82 -20.52
C LEU A 129 -2.27 -14.72 -19.37
N VAL A 130 -1.70 -15.89 -19.67
CA VAL A 130 -1.08 -16.78 -18.67
C VAL A 130 0.07 -16.09 -17.96
N ALA A 131 0.97 -15.41 -18.69
CA ALA A 131 2.07 -14.66 -18.09
C ALA A 131 1.59 -13.51 -17.17
N ILE A 132 0.53 -12.79 -17.57
CA ILE A 132 -0.08 -11.73 -16.75
C ILE A 132 -0.74 -12.33 -15.48
N ASN A 133 -1.41 -13.47 -15.60
CA ASN A 133 -2.01 -14.16 -14.46
C ASN A 133 -0.95 -14.70 -13.47
N GLN A 134 0.20 -15.15 -13.98
CA GLN A 134 1.34 -15.57 -13.13
C GLN A 134 1.94 -14.38 -12.37
N ASP A 135 2.17 -13.23 -13.03
CA ASP A 135 2.66 -12.00 -12.35
C ASP A 135 1.66 -11.54 -11.28
N ALA A 136 0.36 -11.47 -11.58
CA ALA A 136 -0.68 -11.09 -10.61
C ALA A 136 -0.78 -12.04 -9.40
N ASN A 137 -0.61 -13.35 -9.61
CA ASN A 137 -0.50 -14.32 -8.51
C ASN A 137 0.74 -14.04 -7.66
N ASN A 138 1.91 -13.85 -8.29
CA ASN A 138 3.16 -13.55 -7.58
C ASN A 138 3.08 -12.23 -6.77
N ARG A 139 2.40 -11.19 -7.28
CA ARG A 139 2.16 -9.95 -6.51
C ARG A 139 1.18 -10.14 -5.37
N THR A 140 0.17 -11.01 -5.55
CA THR A 140 -0.73 -11.41 -4.46
C THR A 140 0.05 -12.09 -3.35
N TYR A 141 0.86 -13.11 -3.66
CA TYR A 141 1.67 -13.83 -2.67
C TYR A 141 2.66 -12.92 -1.96
N HIS A 142 3.39 -12.06 -2.70
CA HIS A 142 4.31 -11.09 -2.10
C HIS A 142 3.62 -10.09 -1.14
N LEU A 143 2.39 -9.66 -1.44
CA LEU A 143 1.60 -8.83 -0.52
C LEU A 143 1.21 -9.60 0.75
N LEU A 144 0.84 -10.87 0.61
CA LEU A 144 0.51 -11.73 1.75
C LEU A 144 1.76 -12.03 2.61
N ASP A 145 2.92 -12.25 2.00
CA ASP A 145 4.22 -12.43 2.68
C ASP A 145 4.58 -11.23 3.57
N VAL A 146 4.59 -10.00 3.03
CA VAL A 146 4.95 -8.80 3.83
C VAL A 146 3.93 -8.50 4.94
N CYS A 147 2.72 -9.03 4.80
CA CYS A 147 1.66 -8.99 5.80
C CYS A 147 1.67 -10.18 6.78
N GLY A 148 2.46 -11.23 6.53
CA GLY A 148 2.51 -12.44 7.36
C GLY A 148 1.27 -13.33 7.26
N ILE A 149 0.58 -13.33 6.11
CA ILE A 149 -0.67 -14.06 5.87
C ILE A 149 -0.36 -15.39 5.15
N PRO A 150 -0.73 -16.56 5.71
CA PRO A 150 -0.59 -17.85 5.04
C PRO A 150 -1.44 -17.95 3.76
N HIS A 151 -0.92 -18.60 2.73
CA HIS A 151 -1.53 -18.68 1.39
C HIS A 151 -1.11 -19.92 0.60
#